data_AF-A0A3D8VL87-F1
#
_entry.id   AF-A0A3D8VL87-F1
#
_cell.length_a   1.000
_cell.length_b   1.000
_cell.length_c   1.000
_cell.angle_alpha   90.00
_cell.angle_beta   90.00
_cell.angle_gamma   90.00
#
_symmetry.space_group_name_H-M   'P 1'
#
loop_
_entity.id
_entity.type
_entity.pdbx_description
1 polymer ?
#
loop_
_entity_poly.entity_id
_entity_poly.type
_entity_poly.pdbx_seq_one_letter_code
_entity_poly.pdbx_strand_id
1 'polypeptide(L)'
;MIEFKARWVTAVLNDGDKEALTMLAKLFNWFGPGLPKVDLVLSKTEYVPGEKVTGSFHLIGGLNQQTIQRLECDLMKKRPGEKPSLLQPVTTVLMNRELDPKEESEYPFHFVLPEALDLEDLETTYLL
;
A
#
# COMPACT_ATOMS: atom_id res chain seq x y z
N MET A 1 16.38 11.71 9.13
CA MET A 1 15.81 10.40 9.53
C MET A 1 14.38 10.40 9.03
N ILE A 2 14.03 9.48 8.12
CA ILE A 2 12.70 9.47 7.48
C ILE A 2 11.86 8.40 8.15
N GLU A 3 10.77 8.80 8.81
CA GLU A 3 9.75 7.89 9.34
C GLU A 3 8.72 7.60 8.24
N PHE A 4 8.68 6.35 7.77
CA PHE A 4 7.70 5.91 6.79
C PHE A 4 6.41 5.48 7.49
N LYS A 5 5.29 6.09 7.12
CA LYS A 5 3.96 5.60 7.50
C LYS A 5 3.32 4.96 6.28
N ALA A 6 3.32 3.62 6.27
CA ALA A 6 2.58 2.81 5.32
C ALA A 6 1.10 3.20 5.37
N ARG A 7 0.56 3.72 4.27
CA ARG A 7 -0.86 4.05 4.13
C ARG A 7 -1.44 3.34 2.90
N TRP A 8 -2.11 2.22 3.19
CA TRP A 8 -3.15 1.56 2.38
C TRP A 8 -2.84 1.41 0.89
N VAL A 9 -2.36 0.22 0.53
CA VAL A 9 -2.27 -0.26 -0.86
C VAL A 9 -3.67 -0.61 -1.35
N THR A 10 -4.06 -0.10 -2.52
CA THR A 10 -5.35 -0.45 -3.13
C THR A 10 -5.22 -1.79 -3.85
N ALA A 11 -5.87 -2.83 -3.35
CA ALA A 11 -6.10 -4.04 -4.13
C ALA A 11 -7.16 -3.73 -5.19
N VAL A 12 -6.81 -3.87 -6.48
CA VAL A 12 -7.79 -3.71 -7.56
C VAL A 12 -8.49 -5.04 -7.77
N LEU A 13 -9.74 -5.12 -7.30
CA LEU A 13 -10.64 -6.26 -7.42
C LEU A 13 -11.37 -6.26 -8.78
N ASN A 14 -12.00 -7.38 -9.15
CA ASN A 14 -12.82 -7.50 -10.36
C ASN A 14 -14.14 -6.70 -10.28
N ASP A 15 -14.70 -6.32 -11.43
CA ASP A 15 -15.88 -5.44 -11.53
C ASP A 15 -17.15 -5.97 -10.86
N GLY A 16 -17.35 -7.29 -10.84
CA GLY A 16 -18.50 -7.92 -10.19
C GLY A 16 -18.52 -7.74 -8.67
N ASP A 17 -17.34 -7.71 -8.04
CA ASP A 17 -17.21 -7.45 -6.60
C ASP A 17 -17.39 -5.96 -6.29
N LYS A 18 -16.97 -5.08 -7.21
CA LYS A 18 -17.09 -3.63 -7.03
C LYS A 18 -18.54 -3.17 -6.95
N GLU A 19 -19.47 -3.69 -7.75
CA GLU A 19 -20.88 -3.25 -7.71
C GLU A 19 -21.57 -3.65 -6.39
N ALA A 20 -21.38 -4.89 -5.94
CA ALA A 20 -21.91 -5.36 -4.67
C ALA A 20 -21.31 -4.60 -3.47
N LEU A 21 -20.00 -4.34 -3.50
CA LEU A 21 -19.29 -3.56 -2.49
C LEU A 21 -19.69 -2.07 -2.52
N THR A 22 -19.95 -1.49 -3.69
CA THR A 22 -20.38 -0.09 -3.84
C THR A 22 -21.81 0.13 -3.33
N MET A 23 -22.70 -0.86 -3.49
CA MET A 23 -24.06 -0.83 -2.93
C MET A 23 -24.05 -0.95 -1.40
N LEU A 24 -23.16 -1.77 -0.82
CA LEU A 24 -22.99 -1.92 0.64
C LEU A 24 -22.21 -0.75 1.28
N ALA A 25 -21.21 -0.20 0.60
CA ALA A 25 -20.38 0.91 1.08
C ALA A 25 -21.14 2.25 1.19
N LYS A 26 -22.22 2.43 0.43
CA LYS A 26 -23.13 3.59 0.58
C LYS A 26 -23.94 3.57 1.88
N LEU A 27 -24.03 2.42 2.55
CA LEU A 27 -24.76 2.22 3.81
C LEU A 27 -23.86 2.15 5.05
N PHE A 28 -22.58 1.79 4.89
CA PHE A 28 -21.63 1.68 6.00
C PHE A 28 -20.36 2.49 5.72
N ASN A 29 -20.15 3.52 6.54
CA ASN A 29 -18.96 4.34 6.53
C ASN A 29 -17.70 3.46 6.74
N TRP A 30 -16.85 3.39 5.71
CA TRP A 30 -15.47 2.90 5.72
C TRP A 30 -15.25 1.45 6.22
N PHE A 31 -15.29 0.49 5.27
CA PHE A 31 -14.80 -0.92 5.37
C PHE A 31 -15.44 -1.81 6.45
N GLY A 32 -16.50 -2.53 6.06
CA GLY A 32 -17.12 -3.56 6.89
C GLY A 32 -16.28 -4.84 7.05
N PRO A 33 -16.61 -5.70 8.03
CA PRO A 33 -15.95 -6.99 8.23
C PRO A 33 -16.05 -7.88 6.98
N GLY A 34 -14.91 -8.36 6.48
CA GLY A 34 -14.82 -9.41 5.47
C GLY A 34 -14.22 -9.08 4.10
N LEU A 35 -13.63 -7.90 3.95
CA LEU A 35 -12.77 -7.56 2.83
C LEU A 35 -11.32 -8.07 3.03
N PRO A 36 -10.56 -8.27 1.95
CA PRO A 36 -9.18 -8.72 2.02
C PRO A 36 -8.33 -7.55 2.53
N LYS A 37 -7.35 -7.87 3.35
CA LYS A 37 -6.42 -6.91 3.94
C LYS A 37 -5.10 -6.96 3.20
N VAL A 38 -4.48 -5.81 2.96
CA VAL A 38 -3.11 -5.71 2.47
C VAL A 38 -2.36 -4.79 3.42
N ASP A 39 -1.37 -5.33 4.13
CA ASP A 39 -0.44 -4.57 4.95
C ASP A 39 0.91 -4.46 4.22
N LEU A 40 1.55 -3.30 4.35
CA LEU A 40 2.92 -3.09 3.87
C LEU A 40 3.85 -3.10 5.08
N VAL A 41 4.79 -4.05 5.11
CA VAL A 41 5.75 -4.20 6.21
C VAL A 41 7.15 -3.90 5.70
N LEU A 42 7.81 -2.92 6.31
CA LEU A 42 9.20 -2.56 5.99
C LEU A 42 10.16 -3.30 6.93
N SER A 43 11.34 -3.66 6.43
CA SER A 43 12.35 -4.35 7.24
C SER A 43 12.93 -3.48 8.37
N LYS A 44 12.82 -2.15 8.24
CA LYS A 44 13.18 -1.17 9.28
C LYS A 44 12.36 0.10 9.17
N THR A 45 12.42 0.94 10.20
CA THR A 45 11.60 2.15 10.37
C THR A 45 12.25 3.42 9.83
N GLU A 46 13.56 3.41 9.61
CA GLU A 46 14.34 4.59 9.24
C GLU A 46 15.32 4.26 8.12
N TYR A 47 15.39 5.13 7.12
CA TYR A 47 16.30 4.98 5.97
C TYR A 47 17.02 6.29 5.64
N VAL A 48 18.12 6.16 4.93
CA VAL A 48 18.85 7.29 4.33
C VAL A 48 18.64 7.35 2.82
N PRO A 49 18.78 8.53 2.17
CA PRO A 49 18.74 8.64 0.71
C PRO A 49 19.74 7.69 0.04
N GLY A 50 19.37 7.13 -1.11
CA GLY A 50 20.17 6.13 -1.83
C GLY A 50 20.18 4.73 -1.20
N GLU A 51 19.57 4.54 -0.03
CA GLU A 51 19.52 3.24 0.62
C GLU A 51 18.51 2.31 -0.06
N LYS A 52 18.87 1.01 -0.10
CA LYS A 52 17.93 -0.05 -0.48
C LYS A 52 16.91 -0.25 0.63
N VAL A 53 15.65 0.01 0.32
CA VAL A 53 14.50 -0.34 1.15
C VAL A 53 14.04 -1.74 0.79
N THR A 54 13.79 -2.56 1.81
CA THR A 54 13.22 -3.91 1.67
C THR A 54 11.98 -4.03 2.53
N GLY A 55 11.05 -4.87 2.09
CA GLY A 55 9.81 -5.14 2.80
C GLY A 55 8.98 -6.19 2.10
N SER A 56 7.74 -6.31 2.53
CA SER A 56 6.78 -7.21 1.92
C SER A 56 5.34 -6.69 2.04
N PHE A 57 4.52 -7.08 1.07
CA PHE A 57 3.07 -6.99 1.18
C PHE A 57 2.57 -8.25 1.88
N HIS A 58 1.80 -8.08 2.96
CA HIS A 58 1.11 -9.14 3.67
C HIS A 58 -0.36 -9.09 3.31
N LEU A 59 -0.84 -10.11 2.61
CA LEU A 59 -2.21 -10.20 2.13
C LEU A 59 -2.97 -11.18 3.01
N ILE A 60 -4.18 -10.80 3.43
CA ILE A 60 -5.09 -11.66 4.16
C ILE A 60 -6.42 -11.70 3.42
N GLY A 61 -6.88 -12.89 3.04
CA GLY A 61 -8.15 -13.09 2.36
C GLY A 61 -9.35 -12.63 3.16
N GLY A 62 -10.35 -12.12 2.47
CA GLY A 62 -11.62 -11.72 3.08
C GLY A 62 -12.49 -12.92 3.49
N LEU A 63 -13.79 -12.69 3.65
CA LEU A 63 -14.75 -13.77 3.93
C LEU A 63 -15.09 -14.61 2.69
N ASN A 64 -14.93 -14.04 1.50
CA ASN A 64 -15.17 -14.69 0.22
C ASN A 64 -13.88 -14.75 -0.60
N GLN A 65 -13.83 -15.70 -1.54
CA GLN A 65 -12.75 -15.82 -2.51
C GLN A 65 -12.73 -14.60 -3.42
N GLN A 66 -11.54 -14.06 -3.70
CA GLN A 66 -11.37 -12.82 -4.44
C GLN A 66 -10.16 -12.90 -5.36
N THR A 67 -10.18 -12.15 -6.47
CA THR A 67 -9.03 -12.06 -7.37
C THR A 67 -8.30 -10.74 -7.17
N ILE A 68 -6.98 -10.83 -6.94
CA ILE A 68 -6.09 -9.68 -6.85
C ILE A 68 -5.30 -9.57 -8.16
N GLN A 69 -5.40 -8.40 -8.79
CA GLN A 69 -4.75 -8.14 -10.08
C GLN A 69 -3.38 -7.47 -9.95
N ARG A 70 -3.17 -6.71 -8.88
CA ARG A 70 -1.89 -6.07 -8.64
C ARG A 70 -1.75 -5.58 -7.21
N LEU A 71 -0.50 -5.45 -6.80
CA LEU A 71 -0.09 -4.70 -5.62
C LEU A 71 0.76 -3.52 -6.09
N GLU A 72 0.42 -2.33 -5.59
CA GLU A 72 1.10 -1.10 -5.94
C GLU A 72 1.56 -0.41 -4.66
N CYS A 73 2.79 0.08 -4.65
CA CYS A 73 3.30 0.93 -3.60
C CYS A 73 3.95 2.13 -4.25
N ASP A 74 3.69 3.31 -3.69
CA ASP A 74 4.15 4.59 -4.20
C ASP A 74 4.88 5.34 -3.09
N LEU A 75 5.99 5.97 -3.43
CA LEU A 75 6.65 6.92 -2.53
C LEU A 75 5.98 8.28 -2.70
N MET A 76 5.38 8.76 -1.63
CA MET A 76 4.68 10.03 -1.57
C MET A 76 5.44 11.01 -0.67
N LYS A 77 5.31 12.31 -0.95
CA LYS A 77 5.77 13.39 -0.06
C LYS A 77 4.58 14.18 0.45
N LYS A 78 4.66 14.68 1.68
CA LYS A 78 3.62 15.50 2.31
C LYS A 78 4.24 16.59 3.18
N ARG A 79 3.80 17.82 2.95
CA ARG A 79 4.04 18.97 3.84
C ARG A 79 2.80 19.30 4.70
N PRO A 80 2.95 20.02 5.81
CA PRO A 80 1.80 20.49 6.58
C PRO A 80 0.87 21.35 5.73
N GLY A 81 -0.44 21.14 5.87
CA GLY A 81 -1.45 21.87 5.09
C GLY A 81 -1.63 21.40 3.64
N GLU A 82 -0.74 20.54 3.12
CA GLU A 82 -0.81 20.02 1.75
C GLU A 82 -1.38 18.59 1.69
N LYS A 83 -1.97 18.25 0.54
CA LYS A 83 -2.29 16.86 0.21
C LYS A 83 -1.00 16.11 -0.14
N PRO A 84 -0.89 14.81 0.18
CA PRO A 84 0.23 14.00 -0.30
C PRO A 84 0.36 14.08 -1.82
N SER A 85 1.58 14.20 -2.31
CA SER A 85 1.92 14.21 -3.73
C SER A 85 2.85 13.06 -4.07
N LEU A 86 2.66 12.47 -5.24
CA LEU A 86 3.48 11.36 -5.73
C LEU A 86 4.90 11.85 -6.01
N LEU A 87 5.87 11.19 -5.39
CA LEU A 87 7.28 11.38 -5.70
C LEU A 87 7.70 10.41 -6.80
N GLN A 88 7.45 9.11 -6.61
CA GLN A 88 7.66 8.08 -7.63
C GLN A 88 6.88 6.80 -7.29
N PRO A 89 6.53 5.98 -8.30
CA PRO A 89 6.14 4.59 -8.07
C PRO A 89 7.31 3.79 -7.48
N VAL A 90 7.04 2.96 -6.48
CA VAL A 90 8.06 2.14 -5.81
C VAL A 90 8.07 0.72 -6.35
N THR A 91 6.91 0.09 -6.41
CA THR A 91 6.79 -1.24 -7.00
C THR A 91 5.38 -1.48 -7.51
N THR A 92 5.28 -2.25 -8.58
CA THR A 92 4.04 -2.78 -9.10
C THR A 92 4.24 -4.28 -9.28
N VAL A 93 3.59 -5.07 -8.43
CA VAL A 93 3.54 -6.53 -8.58
C VAL A 93 2.26 -6.85 -9.33
N LEU A 94 2.37 -7.10 -10.63
CA LEU A 94 1.25 -7.59 -11.43
C LEU A 94 0.98 -9.04 -11.06
N MET A 95 -0.26 -9.35 -10.73
CA MET A 95 -0.71 -10.70 -10.39
C MET A 95 -2.09 -10.98 -10.99
N ASN A 96 -2.49 -12.23 -10.99
CA ASN A 96 -3.89 -12.58 -11.24
C ASN A 96 -4.21 -13.72 -10.27
N ARG A 97 -4.10 -13.41 -8.99
CA ARG A 97 -4.11 -14.41 -7.91
C ARG A 97 -5.50 -14.47 -7.31
N GLU A 98 -6.10 -15.65 -7.35
CA GLU A 98 -7.25 -15.96 -6.51
C GLU A 98 -6.77 -16.15 -5.08
N LEU A 99 -7.43 -15.49 -4.14
CA LEU A 99 -7.12 -15.52 -2.73
C LEU A 99 -8.31 -16.17 -2.01
N ASP A 100 -8.05 -17.29 -1.35
CA ASP A 100 -9.07 -18.02 -0.59
C ASP A 100 -9.47 -17.23 0.67
N PRO A 101 -10.67 -17.49 1.24
CA PRO A 101 -11.08 -16.84 2.48
C PRO A 101 -10.06 -17.05 3.59
N LYS A 102 -9.60 -15.96 4.20
CA LYS A 102 -8.57 -15.93 5.26
C LYS A 102 -7.20 -16.51 4.86
N GLU A 103 -6.95 -16.75 3.56
CA GLU A 103 -5.61 -17.12 3.09
C GLU A 103 -4.63 -16.01 3.42
N GLU A 104 -3.47 -16.36 3.97
CA GLU A 104 -2.38 -15.42 4.21
C GLU A 104 -1.26 -15.68 3.20
N SER A 105 -0.76 -14.62 2.57
CA SER A 105 0.36 -14.69 1.64
C SER A 105 1.25 -13.46 1.74
N GLU A 106 2.53 -13.64 1.42
CA GLU A 106 3.54 -12.59 1.50
C GLU A 106 4.23 -12.40 0.15
N TYR A 107 4.36 -11.14 -0.28
CA TYR A 107 5.05 -10.78 -1.51
C TYR A 107 6.19 -9.81 -1.19
N PRO A 108 7.46 -10.25 -1.22
CA PRO A 108 8.59 -9.39 -0.93
C PRO A 108 8.78 -8.34 -2.03
N PHE A 109 9.23 -7.15 -1.64
CA PHE A 109 9.62 -6.10 -2.56
C PHE A 109 10.90 -5.40 -2.08
N HIS A 110 11.53 -4.69 -3.01
CA HIS A 110 12.60 -3.77 -2.68
C HIS A 110 12.63 -2.59 -3.65
N PHE A 111 13.16 -1.47 -3.20
CA PHE A 111 13.46 -0.33 -4.05
C PHE A 111 14.66 0.45 -3.50
N VAL A 112 15.17 1.40 -4.28
CA VAL A 112 16.23 2.32 -3.84
C VAL A 112 15.61 3.69 -3.61
N LEU A 113 15.82 4.25 -2.42
CA LEU A 113 15.36 5.60 -2.13
C LEU A 113 16.07 6.61 -3.02
N PRO A 114 15.37 7.65 -3.53
CA PRO A 114 16.02 8.72 -4.26
C PRO A 114 17.13 9.34 -3.43
N GLU A 115 18.25 9.68 -4.08
CA GLU A 115 19.33 10.41 -3.41
C GLU A 115 18.93 11.86 -3.15
N ALA A 116 18.13 12.45 -4.05
CA ALA A 116 17.67 13.84 -3.99
C ALA A 116 16.39 14.02 -3.16
N LEU A 117 16.36 13.45 -1.95
CA LEU A 117 15.30 13.76 -0.98
C LEU A 117 15.63 15.07 -0.27
N ASP A 118 14.65 15.95 -0.19
CA ASP A 118 14.74 17.18 0.60
C ASP A 118 14.65 16.80 2.08
N LEU A 119 15.80 16.77 2.74
CA LEU A 119 15.94 16.49 4.18
C LEU A 119 16.12 17.76 5.01
N GLU A 120 16.30 18.91 4.37
CA GLU A 120 16.45 20.20 5.05
C GLU A 120 15.09 20.73 5.52
N ASP A 121 14.04 20.42 4.76
CA ASP A 121 12.65 20.64 5.17
C ASP A 121 12.20 19.61 6.22
N LEU A 122 12.40 19.96 7.50
CA LEU A 122 12.01 19.15 8.66
C LEU A 122 10.49 18.96 8.79
N GLU A 123 9.68 19.72 8.06
CA GLU A 123 8.23 19.56 8.05
C GLU A 123 7.75 18.57 6.98
N THR A 124 8.61 18.25 6.00
CA THR A 124 8.31 17.26 4.97
C THR A 124 8.34 15.85 5.56
N THR A 125 7.25 15.11 5.33
CA THR A 125 7.13 13.68 5.63
C THR A 125 7.08 12.87 4.34
N TYR A 126 7.80 11.74 4.30
CA TYR A 126 7.74 10.78 3.19
C TYR A 126 6.93 9.56 3.61
N LEU A 127 6.04 9.10 2.73
CA LEU A 127 5.05 8.06 3.00
C LEU A 127 5.14 6.98 1.92
N LEU A 128 4.85 5.73 2.30
CA LEU A 128 4.70 4.59 1.41
C LEU A 128 3.28 4.03 1.45
#